data_AF-A0A346Y2C4-F1
#
_entry.id   AF-A0A346Y2C4-F1
#
_cell.length_a   1.000
_cell.length_b   1.000
_cell.length_c   1.000
_cell.angle_alpha   90.00
_cell.angle_beta   90.00
_cell.angle_gamma   90.00
#
_symmetry.space_group_name_H-M   'P 1'
#
loop_
_entity.id
_entity.type
_entity.pdbx_description
1 polymer ?
#
loop_
_entity_poly.entity_id
_entity_poly.type
_entity_poly.pdbx_seq_one_letter_code
_entity_poly.pdbx_strand_id
1 'polypeptide(L)'
;MAQRRPTLRLALGGLVAIVVLLGAMAVGPYADYTAARGRVDTLTDEQLGLLEAVDSLESERTRLEDPVSLEEEARSQLGMTRPGEIPYIVVNPPTEPPVEPDAPAVAPEPPLIERVLETVSAWFR
;
A
#
# COMPACT_ATOMS: atom_id res chain seq x y z
N MET A 1 41.33 -22.19 -74.12
CA MET A 1 40.19 -22.88 -73.47
C MET A 1 40.26 -22.61 -71.96
N ALA A 2 39.54 -21.58 -71.50
CA ALA A 2 39.56 -21.14 -70.11
C ALA A 2 38.63 -22.05 -69.28
N GLN A 3 39.21 -23.06 -68.64
CA GLN A 3 38.48 -23.97 -67.77
C GLN A 3 38.08 -23.20 -66.51
N ARG A 4 36.91 -22.55 -66.57
CA ARG A 4 36.24 -21.91 -65.43
C ARG A 4 36.06 -23.00 -64.38
N ARG A 5 36.91 -23.00 -63.35
CA ARG A 5 36.93 -23.95 -62.23
C ARG A 5 35.61 -23.80 -61.45
N PRO A 6 34.61 -24.67 -61.67
CA PRO A 6 33.28 -24.49 -61.09
C PRO A 6 33.29 -24.79 -59.59
N THR A 7 34.26 -25.58 -59.13
CA THR A 7 34.49 -25.95 -57.73
C THR A 7 34.86 -24.76 -56.86
N LEU A 8 35.59 -23.77 -57.39
CA LEU A 8 36.01 -22.60 -56.63
C LEU A 8 34.84 -21.62 -56.40
N ARG A 9 33.88 -21.59 -57.34
CA ARG A 9 32.63 -20.82 -57.19
C ARG A 9 31.68 -21.45 -56.18
N LEU A 10 31.59 -22.78 -56.16
CA LEU A 10 30.79 -23.52 -55.17
C LEU A 10 31.38 -23.41 -53.76
N ALA A 11 32.71 -23.51 -53.62
CA ALA A 11 33.39 -23.32 -52.34
C ALA A 11 33.21 -21.89 -51.79
N LEU A 12 33.34 -20.88 -52.65
CA LEU A 12 33.10 -19.48 -52.28
C LEU A 12 31.62 -19.24 -51.89
N GLY A 13 30.68 -19.83 -52.63
CA GLY A 13 29.25 -19.77 -52.30
C GLY A 13 28.92 -20.43 -50.96
N GLY A 14 29.52 -21.58 -50.67
CA GLY A 14 29.39 -22.25 -49.38
C GLY A 14 29.94 -21.42 -48.22
N LEU A 15 31.11 -20.80 -48.38
CA LEU A 15 31.69 -19.91 -47.38
C LEU A 15 30.77 -18.71 -47.10
N VAL A 16 30.24 -18.07 -48.14
CA VAL A 16 29.30 -16.94 -48.00
C VAL A 16 28.02 -17.39 -47.29
N ALA A 17 27.46 -18.54 -47.65
CA ALA A 17 26.27 -19.07 -46.99
C ALA A 17 26.50 -19.35 -45.51
N ILE A 18 27.67 -19.88 -45.13
CA ILE A 18 28.04 -20.12 -43.73
C ILE A 18 28.16 -18.80 -42.97
N VAL A 19 28.82 -17.78 -43.54
CA VAL A 19 28.96 -16.46 -42.90
C VAL A 19 27.59 -15.79 -42.70
N VAL A 20 26.70 -15.89 -43.68
CA VAL A 20 25.33 -15.37 -43.57
C VAL A 20 24.53 -16.11 -42.50
N LEU A 21 24.65 -17.44 -42.44
CA LEU A 21 23.97 -18.26 -41.42
C LEU A 21 24.46 -17.93 -40.00
N LEU A 22 25.78 -17.77 -39.82
CA LEU A 22 26.39 -17.38 -38.55
C LEU A 22 25.96 -15.96 -38.14
N GLY A 23 25.92 -15.02 -39.08
CA GLY A 23 25.43 -13.67 -38.84
C GLY A 23 23.95 -13.65 -38.44
N ALA A 24 23.10 -14.43 -39.12
CA ALA A 24 21.68 -14.55 -38.81
C ALA A 24 21.43 -15.17 -37.42
N MET A 25 22.23 -16.16 -37.02
CA MET A 25 22.13 -16.79 -35.69
C MET A 25 22.55 -15.84 -34.56
N ALA A 26 23.43 -14.88 -34.83
CA ALA A 26 23.90 -13.89 -33.86
C ALA A 26 22.88 -12.75 -33.58
N VAL A 27 21.82 -12.61 -34.39
CA VAL A 27 20.82 -11.53 -34.24
C VAL A 27 19.99 -11.69 -32.96
N GLY A 28 19.65 -12.92 -32.57
CA GLY A 28 18.89 -13.21 -31.34
C GLY A 28 19.61 -12.82 -30.04
N PRO A 29 20.81 -13.36 -29.75
CA PRO A 29 21.49 -13.14 -28.47
C PRO A 29 21.96 -11.69 -28.23
N TYR A 30 22.07 -10.87 -29.29
CA TYR A 30 22.47 -9.46 -29.13
C TYR A 30 21.38 -8.63 -28.44
N ALA A 31 20.11 -8.93 -28.69
CA ALA A 31 18.99 -8.29 -28.01
C ALA A 31 18.91 -8.70 -26.54
N ASP A 32 19.14 -9.98 -26.23
CA ASP A 32 19.08 -10.50 -24.86
C ASP A 32 20.16 -9.93 -23.93
N TYR A 33 21.34 -9.60 -24.47
CA TYR A 33 22.42 -9.00 -23.67
C TYR A 33 22.07 -7.60 -23.15
N THR A 34 21.30 -6.82 -23.90
CA THR A 34 20.79 -5.52 -23.44
C THR A 34 19.69 -5.66 -22.40
N ALA A 35 18.84 -6.69 -22.53
CA ALA A 35 17.81 -7.00 -21.55
C ALA A 35 18.40 -7.53 -20.22
N ALA A 36 19.54 -8.23 -20.26
CA ALA A 36 20.23 -8.68 -19.06
C ALA A 36 20.78 -7.52 -18.22
N ARG A 37 21.29 -6.46 -18.85
CA ARG A 37 21.78 -5.26 -18.13
C ARG A 37 20.63 -4.43 -17.56
N GLY A 38 19.58 -4.19 -18.35
CA GLY A 38 18.43 -3.42 -17.89
C GLY A 38 17.77 -4.00 -16.63
N ARG A 39 17.67 -5.33 -16.52
CA ARG A 39 17.12 -5.98 -15.31
C ARG A 39 17.96 -5.76 -14.06
N VAL A 40 19.30 -5.72 -14.19
CA VAL A 40 20.20 -5.47 -13.06
C VAL A 40 20.09 -4.02 -12.60
N ASP A 41 20.03 -3.08 -13.55
CA ASP A 41 19.89 -1.65 -13.24
C ASP A 41 18.55 -1.37 -12.56
N THR A 42 17.44 -1.91 -13.08
CA THR A 42 16.10 -1.76 -12.46
C THR A 42 16.04 -2.36 -11.05
N LEU A 43 16.60 -3.55 -10.84
CA LEU A 43 16.62 -4.17 -9.50
C LEU A 43 17.51 -3.41 -8.51
N THR A 44 18.59 -2.79 -8.98
CA THR A 44 19.48 -1.97 -8.14
C THR A 44 18.78 -0.67 -7.73
N ASP A 45 18.09 -0.03 -8.66
CA ASP A 45 17.31 1.19 -8.40
C ASP A 45 16.15 0.91 -7.42
N GLU A 46 15.44 -0.21 -7.61
CA GLU A 46 14.39 -0.65 -6.67
C GLU A 46 14.93 -0.92 -5.27
N GLN A 47 16.08 -1.58 -5.16
CA GLN A 47 16.72 -1.86 -3.86
C GLN A 47 17.09 -0.56 -3.14
N LEU A 48 17.67 0.42 -3.84
CA LEU A 48 18.02 1.71 -3.25
C LEU A 48 16.77 2.46 -2.78
N GLY A 49 15.70 2.49 -3.58
CA GLY A 49 14.44 3.12 -3.19
C GLY A 49 13.79 2.47 -1.97
N LEU A 50 13.85 1.14 -1.85
CA LEU A 50 13.34 0.42 -0.68
C LEU A 50 14.13 0.71 0.59
N LEU A 51 15.46 0.81 0.49
CA LEU A 51 16.31 1.15 1.64
C LEU A 51 16.03 2.56 2.18
N GLU A 52 15.83 3.53 1.27
CA GLU A 52 15.46 4.90 1.65
C GLU A 52 14.06 4.95 2.29
N ALA A 53 13.11 4.18 1.78
CA ALA A 53 11.78 4.06 2.39
C ALA A 53 11.84 3.49 3.80
N VAL A 54 12.64 2.43 4.03
CA VAL A 54 12.82 1.85 5.37
C VAL A 54 13.40 2.87 6.34
N ASP A 55 14.46 3.58 5.95
CA ASP A 55 15.08 4.60 6.82
C ASP A 55 14.08 5.72 7.18
N SER A 56 13.31 6.19 6.20
CA SER A 56 12.27 7.19 6.43
C SER A 56 11.17 6.70 7.39
N LEU A 57 10.76 5.44 7.25
CA LEU A 57 9.73 4.82 8.09
C LEU A 57 10.25 4.56 9.50
N GLU A 58 11.51 4.14 9.67
CA GLU A 58 12.12 3.96 10.98
C GLU A 58 12.28 5.30 11.73
N SER A 59 12.68 6.35 11.01
CA SER A 59 12.76 7.71 11.54
C SER A 59 11.38 8.21 11.99
N GLU A 60 10.36 8.03 11.15
CA GLU A 60 8.99 8.41 11.45
C GLU A 60 8.42 7.61 12.62
N ARG A 61 8.65 6.30 12.64
CA ARG A 61 8.23 5.43 13.73
C ARG A 61 8.89 5.83 15.04
N THR A 62 10.17 6.16 15.04
CA THR A 62 10.88 6.67 16.23
C THR A 62 10.28 7.99 16.72
N ARG A 63 9.86 8.87 15.80
CA ARG A 63 9.19 10.13 16.14
C ARG A 63 7.79 9.90 16.72
N LEU A 64 7.03 8.96 16.17
CA LEU A 64 5.67 8.65 16.60
C LEU A 64 5.61 7.76 17.85
N GLU A 65 6.65 6.99 18.12
CA GLU A 65 6.78 6.15 19.31
C GLU A 65 7.18 6.93 20.57
N ASP A 66 6.85 8.23 20.69
CA ASP A 66 6.97 8.93 21.97
C ASP A 66 6.08 8.19 23.00
N PRO A 67 6.68 7.36 23.88
CA PRO A 67 5.92 6.45 24.70
C PRO A 67 5.18 7.20 25.79
N VAL A 68 5.58 8.44 26.09
CA VAL A 68 4.94 9.27 27.10
C VAL A 68 3.58 9.76 26.61
N SER A 69 3.49 10.27 25.38
CA SER A 69 2.22 10.77 24.84
C SER A 69 1.19 9.68 24.61
N LEU A 70 1.60 8.51 24.08
CA LEU A 70 0.72 7.36 23.92
C LEU A 70 0.22 6.83 25.27
N GLU A 71 1.08 6.83 26.29
CA GLU A 71 0.72 6.40 27.63
C GLU A 71 -0.23 7.38 28.33
N GLU A 72 -0.05 8.69 28.13
CA GLU A 72 -0.96 9.73 28.62
C GLU A 72 -2.35 9.64 27.99
N GLU A 73 -2.42 9.43 26.67
CA GLU A 73 -3.68 9.27 25.95
C GLU A 73 -4.39 7.96 26.36
N ALA A 74 -3.66 6.85 26.44
CA ALA A 74 -4.21 5.57 26.86
C ALA A 74 -4.71 5.62 28.32
N ARG A 75 -4.02 6.34 29.19
CA ARG A 75 -4.45 6.47 30.60
C ARG A 75 -5.66 7.40 30.75
N SER A 76 -5.71 8.49 29.98
CA SER A 76 -6.80 9.47 30.06
C SER A 76 -8.09 8.99 29.41
N GLN A 77 -8.02 8.41 28.20
CA GLN A 77 -9.21 7.97 27.45
C GLN A 77 -9.61 6.52 27.73
N LEU A 78 -8.63 5.61 27.84
CA LEU A 78 -8.90 4.17 27.93
C LEU A 78 -8.82 3.63 29.37
N GLY A 79 -8.41 4.46 30.34
CA GLY A 79 -8.21 4.03 31.72
C GLY A 79 -7.15 2.91 31.86
N MET A 80 -6.25 2.79 30.87
CA MET A 80 -5.19 1.78 30.88
C MET A 80 -4.21 2.06 32.03
N THR A 81 -3.85 1.01 32.77
CA THR A 81 -2.87 1.06 33.87
C THR A 81 -1.67 0.18 33.57
N ARG A 82 -0.54 0.46 34.22
CA ARG A 82 0.66 -0.37 34.08
C ARG A 82 0.45 -1.74 34.72
N PRO A 83 1.18 -2.79 34.27
CA PRO A 83 1.16 -4.08 34.94
C PRO A 83 1.52 -3.93 36.43
N GLY A 84 0.59 -4.29 37.33
CA GLY A 84 0.77 -4.18 38.78
C GLY A 84 0.20 -2.92 39.44
N GLU A 85 -0.32 -1.95 38.68
CA GLU A 85 -1.12 -0.84 39.24
C GLU A 85 -2.57 -1.28 39.48
N ILE A 86 -3.19 -0.78 40.56
CA ILE A 86 -4.61 -1.02 40.90
C ILE A 86 -5.37 0.30 40.71
N PRO A 87 -6.21 0.46 39.69
CA PRO A 87 -6.97 1.69 39.47
C PRO A 87 -8.05 1.88 40.54
N TYR A 88 -8.22 3.13 41.01
CA TYR A 88 -9.32 3.53 41.87
C TYR A 88 -10.23 4.52 41.14
N ILE A 89 -11.53 4.24 41.15
CA ILE A 89 -12.56 5.16 40.62
C ILE A 89 -13.18 5.87 41.82
N VAL A 90 -13.13 7.20 41.81
CA VAL A 90 -13.81 8.02 42.82
C VAL A 90 -15.29 8.06 42.48
N VAL A 91 -16.06 7.20 43.14
CA VAL A 91 -17.54 7.29 43.13
C VAL A 91 -17.95 8.39 44.10
N ASN A 92 -18.40 9.52 43.56
CA ASN A 92 -19.11 10.51 44.35
C ASN A 92 -20.44 9.90 44.83
N PRO A 93 -20.90 10.22 46.05
CA PRO A 93 -22.22 9.81 46.49
C PRO A 93 -23.26 10.34 45.49
N PRO A 94 -24.35 9.59 45.24
CA PRO A 94 -25.38 10.00 44.30
C PRO A 94 -25.84 11.40 44.69
N THR A 95 -25.49 12.38 43.85
CA THR A 95 -26.04 13.72 43.97
C THR A 95 -27.48 13.59 43.51
N GLU A 96 -28.40 13.87 44.43
CA GLU A 96 -29.83 13.85 44.16
C GLU A 96 -30.08 14.64 42.86
N PRO A 97 -30.68 14.03 41.84
CA PRO A 97 -30.91 14.73 40.58
C PRO A 97 -31.72 16.00 40.87
N PRO A 98 -31.37 17.15 40.25
CA PRO A 98 -32.19 18.35 40.36
C PRO A 98 -33.63 17.98 40.00
N VAL A 99 -34.56 18.24 40.92
CA VAL A 99 -35.99 18.12 40.64
C VAL A 99 -36.31 19.18 39.58
N GLU A 100 -36.37 18.76 38.33
CA GLU A 100 -36.86 19.58 37.24
C GLU A 100 -38.34 19.93 37.56
N PRO A 101 -38.71 21.22 37.63
CA PRO A 101 -40.10 21.61 37.78
C PRO A 101 -40.88 21.01 36.61
N ASP A 102 -42.03 20.40 36.90
CA ASP A 102 -42.95 19.78 35.92
C ASP A 102 -43.02 20.60 34.62
N ALA A 103 -42.20 20.20 33.64
CA ALA A 103 -42.33 20.70 32.29
C ALA A 103 -43.68 20.18 31.78
N PRO A 104 -44.49 21.03 31.12
CA PRO A 104 -45.76 20.59 30.57
C PRO A 104 -45.52 19.35 29.70
N ALA A 105 -46.32 18.30 29.92
CA ALA A 105 -46.22 17.04 29.20
C ALA A 105 -46.21 17.30 27.69
N VAL A 106 -45.01 17.25 27.10
CA VAL A 106 -44.83 17.31 25.65
C VAL A 106 -45.47 16.04 25.12
N ALA A 107 -46.52 16.18 24.30
CA ALA A 107 -47.14 15.05 23.62
C ALA A 107 -46.02 14.25 22.92
N PRO A 108 -46.02 12.90 23.01
CA PRO A 108 -44.95 12.11 22.42
C PRO A 108 -44.92 12.40 20.92
N GLU A 109 -43.89 13.13 20.49
CA GLU A 109 -43.62 13.25 19.07
C GLU A 109 -43.24 11.87 18.52
N PRO A 110 -43.67 11.54 17.30
CA PRO A 110 -43.29 10.28 16.69
C PRO A 110 -41.76 10.14 16.68
N PRO A 111 -41.23 8.94 16.95
CA PRO A 111 -39.81 8.69 16.94
C PRO A 111 -39.21 9.17 15.62
N LEU A 112 -37.97 9.67 15.67
CA LEU A 112 -37.27 10.23 14.51
C LEU A 112 -37.32 9.30 13.29
N ILE A 113 -37.25 7.98 13.53
CA ILE A 113 -37.34 6.95 12.49
C ILE A 113 -38.69 7.01 11.75
N GLU A 114 -39.81 7.16 12.46
CA GLU A 114 -41.13 7.26 11.83
C GLU A 114 -41.24 8.52 10.96
N ARG A 115 -40.72 9.66 11.44
CA ARG A 115 -40.70 10.91 10.65
C ARG A 115 -39.84 10.80 9.39
N VAL A 116 -38.68 10.16 9.50
CA VAL A 116 -37.79 9.93 8.35
C VAL A 116 -38.45 8.99 7.33
N LEU A 117 -39.05 7.90 7.79
CA LEU A 117 -39.76 6.95 6.92
C LEU A 117 -40.97 7.60 6.23
N GLU A 118 -41.73 8.41 6.95
CA GLU A 118 -42.87 9.13 6.38
C GLU A 118 -42.40 10.09 5.27
N THR A 119 -41.32 10.85 5.53
CA THR A 119 -40.72 11.77 4.55
C THR A 119 -40.27 11.05 3.28
N VAL A 120 -39.64 9.88 3.41
CA VAL A 120 -39.20 9.08 2.25
C VAL A 120 -40.40 8.48 1.51
N SER A 121 -41.40 7.96 2.24
CA SER A 121 -42.57 7.33 1.65
C SER A 121 -43.44 8.30 0.84
N ALA A 122 -43.45 9.58 1.22
CA ALA A 122 -44.17 10.63 0.52
C ALA A 122 -43.70 10.83 -0.94
N TRP A 123 -42.48 10.41 -1.29
CA TRP A 123 -41.95 10.49 -2.66
C TRP A 123 -42.40 9.33 -3.55
N PHE A 124 -42.94 8.26 -2.97
CA PHE A 124 -43.34 7.06 -3.69
C PHE A 124 -44.85 6.97 -3.96
N ARG A 125 -45.62 8.03 -3.65
CA ARG A 125 -47.05 8.16 -3.94
C ARG A 125 -47.27 9.23 -5.01
#